data_AF-A0AAV5B930-F1
#
_entry.id   AF-A0AAV5B930-F1
#
_cell.length_a   1.000
_cell.length_b   1.000
_cell.length_c   1.000
_cell.angle_alpha   90.00
_cell.angle_beta   90.00
_cell.angle_gamma   90.00
#
_symmetry.space_group_name_H-M   'P 1'
#
loop_
_entity.id
_entity.type
_entity.pdbx_description
1 polymer ?
#
loop_
_entity_poly.entity_id
_entity_poly.type
_entity_poly.pdbx_seq_one_letter_code
_entity_poly.pdbx_strand_id
1 'polypeptide(L)'
;MQRKTVFRLGLGVTGLLILLFFVGTCLKQNEHSIDLTKDIKIIYSGQNGRGVIEEIQNPIDTMGSRELEKFVETLDYTAFPRKALSNGDTISIEVVYDNEMAKKLKLNCKNPIRDFKVKGLVDLSNATDGENKQGMDVIIVDNVEIPKSWNLNDQEIAEYVEMVKGAEENAKPKEEEPLEDIWMKGTSTGEEKLDDMEFSNYSMAYNYGINSSQEFKIQNIQKEDGNTRYLCYFKDNVGKGKNNE
;
A
#
# COMPACT_ATOMS: atom_id res chain seq x y z
N MET A 1 -4.09 -69.78 -44.35
CA MET A 1 -4.11 -68.36 -44.81
C MET A 1 -4.92 -67.60 -43.75
N GLN A 2 -4.46 -66.66 -42.92
CA GLN A 2 -3.27 -65.80 -42.85
C GLN A 2 -2.74 -65.63 -41.41
N ARG A 3 -1.43 -65.38 -41.28
CA ARG A 3 -0.73 -64.84 -40.09
C ARG A 3 -1.14 -63.37 -39.85
N LYS A 4 -1.00 -62.88 -38.60
CA LYS A 4 -0.48 -61.53 -38.24
C LYS A 4 -0.26 -61.45 -36.72
N THR A 5 0.96 -61.66 -36.22
CA THR A 5 2.04 -60.69 -35.96
C THR A 5 1.80 -59.84 -34.70
N VAL A 6 2.54 -60.19 -33.65
CA VAL A 6 2.73 -59.43 -32.41
C VAL A 6 3.43 -58.11 -32.74
N PHE A 7 2.90 -56.97 -32.30
CA PHE A 7 3.60 -55.69 -32.37
C PHE A 7 3.82 -55.15 -30.95
N ARG A 8 5.03 -55.38 -30.44
CA ARG A 8 5.58 -54.74 -29.23
C ARG A 8 6.18 -53.41 -29.65
N LEU A 9 5.54 -52.28 -29.33
CA LEU A 9 6.18 -50.96 -29.41
C LEU A 9 5.35 -49.96 -28.59
N GLY A 10 5.96 -49.35 -27.57
CA GLY A 10 5.28 -48.28 -26.82
C GLY A 10 5.89 -47.86 -25.48
N LEU A 11 6.99 -48.46 -25.01
CA LEU A 11 7.61 -48.08 -23.72
C LEU A 11 8.63 -46.92 -23.81
N GLY A 12 9.06 -46.52 -25.01
CA GLY A 12 10.05 -45.44 -25.19
C GLY A 12 9.44 -44.04 -25.33
N VAL A 13 8.25 -43.92 -25.91
CA VAL A 13 7.62 -42.62 -26.22
C VAL A 13 6.93 -42.02 -24.99
N THR A 14 6.38 -42.88 -24.12
CA THR A 14 5.72 -42.48 -22.87
C THR A 14 6.72 -41.93 -21.85
N GLY A 15 7.91 -42.51 -21.74
CA GLY A 15 8.97 -41.99 -20.85
C GLY A 15 9.49 -40.60 -21.24
N LEU A 16 9.63 -40.33 -22.54
CA LEU A 16 10.09 -39.03 -23.05
C LEU A 16 9.05 -37.91 -22.87
N LEU A 17 7.76 -38.22 -23.05
CA LEU A 17 6.66 -37.28 -22.80
C LEU A 17 6.50 -36.95 -21.32
N ILE A 18 6.69 -37.91 -20.43
CA ILE A 18 6.68 -37.69 -18.98
C ILE A 18 7.89 -36.83 -18.57
N LEU A 19 9.07 -37.06 -19.14
CA LEU A 19 10.25 -36.23 -18.88
C LEU A 19 10.08 -34.78 -19.35
N LEU A 20 9.47 -34.56 -20.52
CA LEU A 20 9.13 -33.23 -21.03
C LEU A 20 8.04 -32.55 -20.18
N PHE A 21 7.10 -33.31 -19.60
CA PHE A 21 6.10 -32.79 -18.68
C PHE A 21 6.70 -32.39 -17.32
N PHE A 22 7.65 -33.18 -16.78
CA PHE A 22 8.37 -32.83 -15.54
C PHE A 22 9.34 -31.65 -15.71
N VAL A 23 10.03 -31.54 -16.87
CA VAL A 23 10.85 -30.37 -17.21
C VAL A 23 9.98 -29.13 -17.44
N GLY A 24 8.80 -29.29 -18.06
CA GLY A 24 7.83 -28.22 -18.26
C GLY A 24 7.23 -27.68 -16.95
N THR A 25 7.06 -28.52 -15.94
CA THR A 25 6.60 -28.10 -14.61
C THR A 25 7.68 -27.47 -13.74
N CYS A 26 8.97 -27.65 -14.08
CA CYS A 26 10.10 -27.05 -13.34
C CYS A 26 10.38 -25.57 -13.68
N LEU A 27 9.66 -24.97 -14.63
CA LEU A 27 9.86 -23.56 -15.01
C LEU A 27 8.79 -22.61 -14.46
N LYS A 28 8.01 -23.00 -13.46
CA LYS A 28 7.34 -22.01 -12.59
C LYS A 28 8.36 -21.52 -11.56
N GLN A 29 9.34 -20.74 -12.01
CA GLN A 29 10.09 -19.90 -11.09
C GLN A 29 9.07 -19.00 -10.39
N ASN A 30 9.15 -18.93 -9.05
CA ASN A 30 8.37 -18.01 -8.25
C ASN A 30 8.74 -16.57 -8.66
N GLU A 31 8.09 -16.06 -9.69
CA GLU A 31 8.22 -14.66 -10.09
C GLU A 31 7.66 -13.82 -8.96
N HIS A 32 8.52 -13.03 -8.34
CA HIS A 32 8.10 -12.00 -7.42
C HIS A 32 7.38 -10.93 -8.24
N SER A 33 6.07 -10.93 -8.17
CA SER A 33 5.25 -9.97 -8.91
C SER A 33 5.09 -8.69 -8.10
N ILE A 34 5.37 -7.58 -8.74
CA ILE A 34 5.27 -6.25 -8.16
C ILE A 34 4.33 -5.41 -9.02
N ASP A 35 3.32 -4.79 -8.40
CA ASP A 35 2.43 -3.86 -9.09
C ASP A 35 2.98 -2.45 -8.88
N LEU A 36 3.42 -1.83 -9.98
CA LEU A 36 4.11 -0.55 -9.95
C LEU A 36 3.18 0.63 -9.68
N THR A 37 1.87 0.43 -9.65
CA THR A 37 0.87 1.51 -9.51
C THR A 37 -0.16 1.22 -8.42
N LYS A 38 0.07 0.20 -7.59
CA LYS A 38 -0.90 -0.30 -6.60
C LYS A 38 -1.32 0.75 -5.59
N ASP A 39 -0.35 1.38 -4.94
CA ASP A 39 -0.55 2.24 -3.77
C ASP A 39 -0.27 3.72 -4.09
N ILE A 40 -0.40 4.09 -5.38
CA ILE A 40 -0.20 5.46 -5.83
C ILE A 40 -1.15 6.41 -5.11
N LYS A 41 -0.56 7.46 -4.53
CA LYS A 41 -1.23 8.64 -4.00
C LYS A 41 -0.81 9.85 -4.83
N ILE A 42 -1.78 10.66 -5.19
CA ILE A 42 -1.57 11.83 -6.06
C ILE A 42 -2.05 13.05 -5.29
N ILE A 43 -1.14 14.00 -5.09
CA ILE A 43 -1.44 15.26 -4.43
C ILE A 43 -1.68 16.28 -5.52
N TYR A 44 -2.90 16.82 -5.53
CA TYR A 44 -3.32 17.89 -6.43
C TYR A 44 -3.35 19.22 -5.67
N SER A 45 -3.17 20.31 -6.40
CA SER A 45 -3.41 21.66 -5.90
C SER A 45 -4.16 22.50 -6.94
N GLY A 46 -4.75 23.58 -6.48
CA GLY A 46 -5.42 24.61 -7.26
C GLY A 46 -6.91 24.39 -7.46
N GLN A 47 -7.48 25.29 -8.27
CA GLN A 47 -8.90 25.30 -8.57
C GLN A 47 -9.26 24.24 -9.63
N ASN A 48 -10.46 23.68 -9.52
CA ASN A 48 -11.14 22.95 -10.58
C ASN A 48 -11.05 23.70 -11.94
N GLY A 49 -10.47 23.05 -12.97
CA GLY A 49 -10.19 23.64 -14.29
C GLY A 49 -8.80 24.26 -14.44
N ARG A 50 -8.10 24.48 -13.32
CA ARG A 50 -6.74 25.03 -13.26
C ARG A 50 -5.80 24.20 -12.39
N GLY A 51 -6.23 23.00 -12.00
CA GLY A 51 -5.48 22.16 -11.07
C GLY A 51 -4.17 21.64 -11.66
N VAL A 52 -3.23 21.34 -10.78
CA VAL A 52 -1.92 20.76 -11.12
C VAL A 52 -1.60 19.56 -10.24
N ILE A 53 -0.69 18.70 -10.69
CA ILE A 53 -0.13 17.61 -9.88
C ILE A 53 1.11 18.15 -9.17
N GLU A 54 1.06 18.21 -7.84
CA GLU A 54 2.19 18.59 -6.99
C GLU A 54 3.11 17.40 -6.74
N GLU A 55 2.52 16.26 -6.36
CA GLU A 55 3.28 15.10 -5.95
C GLU A 55 2.61 13.79 -6.38
N ILE A 56 3.45 12.82 -6.71
CA ILE A 56 3.05 11.42 -6.92
C ILE A 56 3.89 10.60 -5.97
N GLN A 57 3.23 9.90 -5.05
CA GLN A 57 3.85 9.00 -4.10
C GLN A 57 3.39 7.58 -4.41
N ASN A 58 4.28 6.60 -4.30
CA ASN A 58 3.91 5.20 -4.34
C ASN A 58 4.74 4.42 -3.31
N PRO A 59 4.24 4.26 -2.07
CA PRO A 59 4.92 3.44 -1.07
C PRO A 59 4.83 1.98 -1.48
N ILE A 60 5.91 1.46 -2.05
CA ILE A 60 6.02 0.04 -2.38
C ILE A 60 6.67 -0.68 -1.20
N ASP A 61 6.01 -1.73 -0.71
CA ASP A 61 6.59 -2.61 0.30
C ASP A 61 7.73 -3.45 -0.30
N THR A 62 8.95 -3.19 0.15
CA THR A 62 10.16 -3.91 -0.25
C THR A 62 10.46 -5.11 0.64
N MET A 63 9.66 -5.36 1.68
CA MET A 63 9.82 -6.44 2.65
C MET A 63 11.24 -6.52 3.24
N GLY A 64 11.94 -5.39 3.32
CA GLY A 64 13.32 -5.28 3.83
C GLY A 64 14.41 -5.81 2.87
N SER A 65 14.10 -6.08 1.59
CA SER A 65 15.12 -6.44 0.60
C SER A 65 15.82 -5.21 0.05
N ARG A 66 17.13 -5.11 0.31
CA ARG A 66 17.98 -4.02 -0.20
C ARG A 66 18.04 -3.97 -1.73
N GLU A 67 17.93 -5.12 -2.40
CA GLU A 67 17.85 -5.18 -3.86
C GLU A 67 16.54 -4.63 -4.39
N LEU A 68 15.41 -4.90 -3.72
CA LEU A 68 14.12 -4.32 -4.06
C LEU A 68 14.08 -2.82 -3.76
N GLU A 69 14.66 -2.36 -2.66
CA GLU A 69 14.81 -0.93 -2.36
C GLU A 69 15.52 -0.21 -3.50
N LYS A 70 16.67 -0.73 -3.95
CA LYS A 70 17.40 -0.16 -5.09
C LYS A 70 16.59 -0.17 -6.37
N PHE A 71 15.77 -1.20 -6.61
CA PHE A 71 14.88 -1.24 -7.76
C PHE A 71 13.78 -0.17 -7.67
N VAL A 72 13.14 -0.04 -6.50
CA VAL A 72 12.11 0.97 -6.24
C VAL A 72 12.66 2.39 -6.40
N GLU A 73 13.92 2.63 -5.99
CA GLU A 73 14.62 3.90 -6.22
C GLU A 73 14.80 4.25 -7.71
N THR A 74 14.71 3.28 -8.63
CA THR A 74 14.77 3.55 -10.09
C THR A 74 13.44 3.92 -10.72
N LEU A 75 12.33 3.80 -9.99
CA LEU A 75 11.01 4.07 -10.53
C LEU A 75 10.81 5.57 -10.75
N ASP A 76 10.51 5.94 -11.99
CA ASP A 76 10.17 7.31 -12.37
C ASP A 76 8.72 7.38 -12.83
N TYR A 77 7.95 8.27 -12.21
CA TYR A 77 6.50 8.38 -12.40
C TYR A 77 6.18 9.62 -13.22
N THR A 78 5.66 9.40 -14.43
CA THR A 78 5.19 10.47 -15.32
C THR A 78 3.68 10.43 -15.42
N ALA A 79 3.01 11.56 -15.18
CA ALA A 79 1.58 11.70 -15.35
C ALA A 79 1.22 12.54 -16.58
N PHE A 80 0.08 12.25 -17.20
CA PHE A 80 -0.50 13.04 -18.28
C PHE A 80 -2.04 13.06 -18.23
N PRO A 81 -2.70 14.22 -18.35
CA PRO A 81 -2.14 15.58 -18.25
C PRO A 81 -1.66 15.93 -16.83
N ARG A 82 -0.77 16.92 -16.68
CA ARG A 82 -0.24 17.39 -15.37
C ARG A 82 -0.81 18.71 -14.87
N LYS A 83 -1.52 19.45 -15.71
CA LYS A 83 -2.01 20.81 -15.45
C LYS A 83 -3.34 21.04 -16.15
N ALA A 84 -4.02 22.13 -15.80
CA ALA A 84 -5.36 22.45 -16.26
C ALA A 84 -6.35 21.31 -15.96
N LEU A 85 -6.18 20.71 -14.78
CA LEU A 85 -6.97 19.58 -14.31
C LEU A 85 -8.29 20.05 -13.70
N SER A 86 -9.31 19.22 -13.89
CA SER A 86 -10.65 19.37 -13.29
C SER A 86 -11.02 18.11 -12.52
N ASN A 87 -11.85 18.26 -11.48
CA ASN A 87 -12.47 17.13 -10.79
C ASN A 87 -13.24 16.27 -11.81
N GLY A 88 -12.97 14.96 -11.83
CA GLY A 88 -13.54 14.01 -12.78
C GLY A 88 -12.69 13.72 -14.02
N ASP A 89 -11.66 14.53 -14.28
CA ASP A 89 -10.69 14.27 -15.34
C ASP A 89 -9.96 12.95 -15.09
N THR A 90 -9.45 12.37 -16.18
CA THR A 90 -8.66 11.15 -16.12
C THR A 90 -7.21 11.53 -16.41
N ILE A 91 -6.31 11.18 -15.50
CA ILE A 91 -4.87 11.26 -15.71
C ILE A 91 -4.33 9.84 -15.86
N SER A 92 -3.38 9.65 -16.76
CA SER A 92 -2.65 8.39 -16.91
C SER A 92 -1.27 8.56 -16.29
N ILE A 93 -0.90 7.65 -15.38
CA ILE A 93 0.44 7.55 -14.83
C ILE A 93 1.17 6.42 -15.52
N GLU A 94 2.34 6.73 -16.06
CA GLU A 94 3.32 5.79 -16.60
C GLU A 94 4.52 5.70 -15.65
N VAL A 95 4.97 4.47 -15.40
CA VAL A 95 6.13 4.15 -14.56
C VAL A 95 7.27 3.66 -15.45
N VAL A 96 8.35 4.43 -15.50
CA VAL A 96 9.60 4.04 -16.15
C VAL A 96 10.50 3.39 -15.10
N TYR A 97 11.12 2.26 -15.45
CA TYR A 97 11.95 1.49 -14.52
C TYR A 97 13.11 0.79 -15.22
N ASP A 98 14.14 0.40 -14.45
CA ASP A 98 15.29 -0.35 -14.96
C ASP A 98 14.90 -1.80 -15.30
N ASN A 99 14.70 -2.06 -16.59
CA ASN A 99 14.34 -3.38 -17.11
C ASN A 99 15.43 -4.43 -16.91
N GLU A 100 16.71 -4.05 -16.90
CA GLU A 100 17.81 -4.98 -16.69
C GLU A 100 17.89 -5.39 -15.21
N MET A 101 17.65 -4.44 -14.30
CA MET A 101 17.53 -4.73 -12.88
C MET A 101 16.31 -5.61 -12.57
N ALA A 102 15.15 -5.31 -13.16
CA ALA A 102 13.95 -6.13 -13.02
C ALA A 102 14.19 -7.59 -13.45
N LYS A 103 14.84 -7.80 -14.61
CA LYS A 103 15.21 -9.15 -15.10
C LYS A 103 16.18 -9.85 -14.16
N LYS A 104 17.21 -9.14 -13.67
CA LYS A 104 18.21 -9.70 -12.73
C LYS A 104 17.55 -10.16 -11.43
N LEU A 105 16.57 -9.41 -10.94
CA LEU A 105 15.80 -9.71 -9.74
C LEU A 105 14.61 -10.65 -10.01
N LYS A 106 14.40 -11.06 -11.27
CA LYS A 106 13.28 -11.92 -11.70
C LYS A 106 11.92 -11.34 -11.28
N LEU A 107 11.77 -10.02 -11.38
CA LEU A 107 10.55 -9.32 -11.05
C LEU A 107 9.57 -9.35 -12.22
N ASN A 108 8.33 -9.70 -11.92
CA ASN A 108 7.22 -9.54 -12.84
C ASN A 108 6.50 -8.22 -12.53
N CYS A 109 6.94 -7.16 -13.21
CA CYS A 109 6.42 -5.81 -13.07
C CYS A 109 5.06 -5.69 -13.77
N LYS A 110 4.01 -5.42 -12.97
CA LYS A 110 2.64 -5.28 -13.43
C LYS A 110 2.20 -3.83 -13.44
N ASN A 111 1.24 -3.54 -14.30
CA ASN A 111 0.55 -2.25 -14.39
C ASN A 111 1.52 -1.04 -14.45
N PRO A 112 2.45 -1.00 -15.41
CA PRO A 112 3.34 0.15 -15.58
C PRO A 112 2.59 1.40 -16.05
N ILE A 113 1.34 1.25 -16.50
CA ILE A 113 0.44 2.35 -16.85
C ILE A 113 -0.88 2.15 -16.12
N ARG A 114 -1.39 3.19 -15.46
CA ARG A 114 -2.69 3.17 -14.78
C ARG A 114 -3.37 4.55 -14.84
N ASP A 115 -4.68 4.52 -15.02
CA ASP A 115 -5.50 5.72 -15.05
C ASP A 115 -6.11 6.03 -13.67
N PHE A 116 -6.11 7.30 -13.30
CA PHE A 116 -6.64 7.82 -12.05
C PHE A 116 -7.64 8.94 -12.31
N LYS A 117 -8.67 9.03 -11.47
CA LYS A 117 -9.65 10.11 -11.49
C LYS A 117 -9.20 11.25 -10.59
N VAL A 118 -9.09 12.45 -11.16
CA VAL A 118 -8.80 13.67 -10.41
C VAL A 118 -9.96 13.99 -9.48
N LYS A 119 -9.65 14.29 -8.22
CA LYS A 119 -10.61 14.65 -7.17
C LYS A 119 -9.94 15.62 -6.20
N GLY A 120 -10.75 16.39 -5.47
CA GLY A 120 -10.30 17.21 -4.36
C GLY A 120 -9.81 18.62 -4.73
N LEU A 121 -9.85 19.01 -6.00
CA LEU A 121 -9.58 20.39 -6.42
C LEU A 121 -10.69 21.32 -5.93
N VAL A 122 -10.34 22.55 -5.55
CA VAL A 122 -11.29 23.54 -5.03
C VAL A 122 -12.29 23.94 -6.12
N ASP A 123 -13.59 23.85 -5.84
CA ASP A 123 -14.64 24.18 -6.81
C ASP A 123 -15.38 25.47 -6.44
N LEU A 124 -14.95 26.57 -7.05
CA LEU A 124 -15.56 27.90 -6.86
C LEU A 124 -16.98 28.00 -7.44
N SER A 125 -17.42 27.07 -8.27
CA SER A 125 -18.81 27.09 -8.79
C SER A 125 -19.85 26.86 -7.69
N ASN A 126 -19.44 26.27 -6.56
CA ASN A 126 -20.27 26.05 -5.38
C ASN A 126 -20.13 27.18 -4.34
N ALA A 127 -19.41 28.25 -4.66
CA ALA A 127 -19.23 29.38 -3.75
C ALA A 127 -20.58 30.04 -3.44
N THR A 128 -20.84 30.30 -2.16
CA THR A 128 -22.06 30.96 -1.70
C THR A 128 -21.74 32.15 -0.81
N ASP A 129 -22.61 33.15 -0.84
CA ASP A 129 -22.52 34.30 0.06
C ASP A 129 -23.12 33.96 1.43
N GLY A 130 -22.52 34.47 2.50
CA GLY A 130 -23.02 34.29 3.85
C GLY A 130 -22.53 35.37 4.83
N GLU A 131 -22.93 35.21 6.08
CA GLU A 131 -22.48 36.04 7.20
C GLU A 131 -21.95 35.11 8.29
N ASN A 132 -20.76 35.41 8.81
CA ASN A 132 -20.18 34.58 9.86
C ASN A 132 -20.68 34.98 11.26
N LYS A 133 -20.24 34.26 12.30
CA LYS A 133 -20.67 34.50 13.69
C LYS A 133 -20.31 35.89 14.25
N GLN A 134 -19.40 36.62 13.61
CA GLN A 134 -19.04 37.99 13.99
C GLN A 134 -19.79 39.05 13.19
N GLY A 135 -20.74 38.65 12.33
CA GLY A 135 -21.50 39.57 11.49
C GLY A 135 -20.72 40.10 10.28
N MET A 136 -19.67 39.40 9.85
CA MET A 136 -18.89 39.77 8.67
C MET A 136 -19.41 39.07 7.42
N ASP A 137 -19.50 39.81 6.32
CA ASP A 137 -19.80 39.26 5.00
C ASP A 137 -18.66 38.31 4.56
N VAL A 138 -19.02 37.07 4.24
CA VAL A 138 -18.10 36.02 3.81
C VAL A 138 -18.54 35.38 2.50
N ILE A 139 -17.59 34.80 1.80
CA ILE A 139 -17.81 33.78 0.77
C ILE A 139 -17.51 32.44 1.41
N ILE A 140 -18.38 31.46 1.19
CA ILE A 140 -18.24 30.09 1.69
C ILE A 140 -17.88 29.19 0.51
N VAL A 141 -16.71 28.56 0.58
CA VAL A 141 -16.23 27.60 -0.43
C VAL A 141 -15.81 26.33 0.29
N ASP A 142 -16.39 25.19 -0.08
CA ASP A 142 -16.11 23.90 0.56
C ASP A 142 -16.15 23.93 2.11
N ASN A 143 -17.14 24.63 2.67
CA ASN A 143 -17.33 24.87 4.10
C ASN A 143 -16.26 25.77 4.77
N VAL A 144 -15.39 26.41 3.99
CA VAL A 144 -14.43 27.40 4.48
C VAL A 144 -15.03 28.81 4.32
N GLU A 145 -15.14 29.54 5.43
CA GLU A 145 -15.61 30.94 5.45
C GLU A 145 -14.46 31.92 5.17
N ILE A 146 -14.61 32.75 4.15
CA ILE A 146 -13.57 33.69 3.69
C ILE A 146 -14.14 35.12 3.69
N PRO A 147 -13.60 36.05 4.50
CA PRO A 147 -14.07 37.44 4.52
C PRO A 147 -13.95 38.12 3.16
N LYS A 148 -15.06 38.72 2.67
CA LYS A 148 -15.05 39.49 1.41
C LYS A 148 -14.11 40.69 1.47
N SER A 149 -13.88 41.23 2.67
CA SER A 149 -12.97 42.34 2.91
C SER A 149 -11.52 42.05 2.57
N TRP A 150 -11.13 40.77 2.44
CA TRP A 150 -9.79 40.40 2.00
C TRP A 150 -9.57 40.63 0.50
N ASN A 151 -10.64 40.77 -0.28
CA ASN A 151 -10.60 41.07 -1.71
C ASN A 151 -9.65 40.14 -2.48
N LEU A 152 -9.68 38.85 -2.13
CA LEU A 152 -8.89 37.80 -2.76
C LEU A 152 -9.42 37.49 -4.15
N ASN A 153 -8.51 37.14 -5.07
CA ASN A 153 -8.88 36.58 -6.36
C ASN A 153 -9.12 35.05 -6.27
N ASP A 154 -9.72 34.46 -7.30
CA ASP A 154 -10.05 33.03 -7.36
C ASP A 154 -8.89 32.08 -7.00
N GLN A 155 -7.65 32.42 -7.40
CA GLN A 155 -6.49 31.60 -7.07
C GLN A 155 -6.15 31.69 -5.58
N GLU A 156 -6.14 32.90 -5.01
CA GLU A 156 -5.89 33.12 -3.58
C GLU A 156 -6.97 32.47 -2.71
N ILE A 157 -8.22 32.46 -3.19
CA ILE A 157 -9.33 31.75 -2.54
C ILE A 157 -9.04 30.24 -2.51
N ALA A 158 -8.62 29.65 -3.64
CA ALA A 158 -8.30 28.23 -3.71
C ALA A 158 -7.13 27.87 -2.77
N GLU A 159 -6.04 28.65 -2.79
CA GLU A 159 -4.89 28.46 -1.92
C GLU A 159 -5.27 28.54 -0.42
N TYR A 160 -6.15 29.47 -0.06
CA TYR A 160 -6.65 29.59 1.32
C TYR A 160 -7.49 28.38 1.74
N VAL A 161 -8.41 27.93 0.88
CA VAL A 161 -9.25 26.75 1.15
C VAL A 161 -8.39 25.49 1.32
N GLU A 162 -7.37 25.30 0.50
CA GLU A 162 -6.43 24.18 0.62
C GLU A 162 -5.65 24.23 1.93
N MET A 163 -5.14 25.40 2.30
CA MET A 163 -4.42 25.58 3.56
C MET A 163 -5.30 25.23 4.77
N VAL A 164 -6.56 25.69 4.79
CA VAL A 164 -7.50 25.39 5.88
C VAL A 164 -7.81 23.89 5.93
N LYS A 165 -8.14 23.28 4.78
CA LYS A 165 -8.42 21.83 4.71
C LYS A 165 -7.23 20.98 5.14
N GLY A 166 -6.01 21.35 4.72
CA GLY A 166 -4.80 20.68 5.14
C GLY A 166 -4.57 20.78 6.66
N ALA A 167 -4.86 21.94 7.26
CA ALA A 167 -4.78 22.09 8.72
C ALA A 167 -5.84 21.22 9.44
N GLU A 168 -7.06 21.14 8.92
CA GLU A 168 -8.11 20.27 9.47
C GLU A 168 -7.78 18.79 9.35
N GLU A 169 -7.23 18.34 8.22
CA GLU A 169 -6.80 16.96 8.02
C GLU A 169 -5.68 16.58 9.00
N ASN A 170 -4.70 17.46 9.21
CA ASN A 170 -3.66 17.25 10.21
C ASN A 170 -4.17 17.32 11.66
N ALA A 171 -5.29 17.99 11.90
CA ALA A 171 -5.94 18.07 13.21
C ALA A 171 -6.88 16.89 13.49
N LYS A 172 -7.28 16.12 12.47
CA LYS A 172 -8.03 14.88 12.68
C LYS A 172 -7.13 13.88 13.42
N PRO A 173 -7.61 13.22 14.49
CA PRO A 173 -6.92 12.06 15.04
C PRO A 173 -6.71 11.09 13.90
N LYS A 174 -5.47 10.61 13.70
CA LYS A 174 -5.19 9.56 12.73
C LYS A 174 -6.16 8.43 13.02
N GLU A 175 -7.09 8.18 12.11
CA GLU A 175 -8.01 7.07 12.19
C GLU A 175 -7.12 5.83 12.26
N GLU A 176 -7.07 5.18 13.42
CA GLU A 176 -6.28 3.96 13.59
C GLU A 176 -6.92 2.91 12.69
N GLU A 177 -6.38 2.76 11.48
CA GLU A 177 -6.62 1.61 10.62
C GLU A 177 -6.57 0.37 11.51
N PRO A 178 -7.65 -0.44 11.60
CA PRO A 178 -7.64 -1.61 12.44
C PRO A 178 -6.47 -2.47 12.00
N LEU A 179 -5.46 -2.61 12.87
CA LEU A 179 -4.26 -3.39 12.58
C LEU A 179 -4.69 -4.72 11.98
N GLU A 180 -4.47 -4.87 10.67
CA GLU A 180 -4.75 -6.10 9.96
C GLU A 180 -4.10 -7.26 10.72
N ASP A 181 -4.71 -8.45 10.64
CA ASP A 181 -4.26 -9.66 11.34
C ASP A 181 -2.94 -10.19 10.75
N ILE A 182 -1.86 -9.41 10.88
CA ILE A 182 -0.56 -9.67 10.28
C ILE A 182 0.27 -10.49 11.27
N TRP A 183 0.57 -11.71 10.86
CA TRP A 183 1.57 -12.57 11.48
C TRP A 183 2.95 -12.22 10.93
N MET A 184 3.89 -11.87 11.81
CA MET A 184 5.28 -11.58 11.52
C MET A 184 6.13 -12.84 11.70
N LYS A 185 7.19 -13.01 10.92
CA LYS A 185 8.09 -14.17 11.04
C LYS A 185 9.34 -13.81 11.86
N GLY A 186 9.60 -14.56 12.92
CA GLY A 186 10.84 -14.46 13.69
C GLY A 186 12.07 -14.83 12.85
N THR A 187 13.24 -14.31 13.25
CA THR A 187 14.50 -14.39 12.49
C THR A 187 15.51 -15.37 13.08
N SER A 188 15.23 -15.96 14.25
CA SER A 188 16.15 -16.91 14.87
C SER A 188 16.20 -18.23 14.11
N THR A 189 17.40 -18.79 14.00
CA THR A 189 17.66 -20.10 13.41
C THR A 189 17.62 -21.23 14.45
N GLY A 190 17.47 -20.90 15.74
CA GLY A 190 17.35 -21.88 16.81
C GLY A 190 15.97 -22.56 16.85
N GLU A 191 15.91 -23.82 17.27
CA GLU A 191 14.65 -24.57 17.42
C GLU A 191 13.89 -24.23 18.71
N GLU A 192 14.44 -23.34 19.54
CA GLU A 192 13.81 -22.93 20.81
C GLU A 192 12.53 -22.15 20.54
N LYS A 193 11.42 -22.65 21.13
CA LYS A 193 10.11 -22.02 21.04
C LYS A 193 9.85 -21.16 22.27
N LEU A 194 9.41 -19.93 22.03
CA LEU A 194 9.06 -18.95 23.06
C LEU A 194 7.57 -19.03 23.40
N ASP A 195 7.28 -18.72 24.66
CA ASP A 195 5.91 -18.59 25.18
C ASP A 195 5.36 -17.17 24.96
N ASP A 196 4.04 -17.05 24.98
CA ASP A 196 3.39 -15.74 24.82
C ASP A 196 3.73 -14.84 26.03
N MET A 197 4.06 -13.57 25.78
CA MET A 197 4.55 -12.67 26.84
C MET A 197 4.04 -11.23 26.70
N GLU A 198 3.69 -10.62 27.83
CA GLU A 198 3.23 -9.22 27.92
C GLU A 198 4.37 -8.23 28.20
N PHE A 199 4.38 -7.12 27.48
CA PHE A 199 5.36 -6.06 27.59
C PHE A 199 4.71 -4.71 27.87
N SER A 200 5.47 -3.80 28.49
CA SER A 200 5.04 -2.42 28.78
C SER A 200 5.02 -1.52 27.55
N ASN A 201 5.68 -1.91 26.46
CA ASN A 201 5.69 -1.15 25.20
C ASN A 201 5.84 -2.09 23.99
N TYR A 202 5.43 -1.58 22.83
CA TYR A 202 5.45 -2.31 21.55
C TYR A 202 6.86 -2.77 21.15
N SER A 203 7.88 -1.91 21.32
CA SER A 203 9.24 -2.20 20.91
C SER A 203 9.81 -3.43 21.61
N MET A 204 9.53 -3.60 22.91
CA MET A 204 9.92 -4.79 23.66
C MET A 204 9.21 -6.05 23.15
N ALA A 205 7.90 -5.97 22.89
CA ALA A 205 7.14 -7.10 22.33
C ALA A 205 7.64 -7.50 20.94
N TYR A 206 7.96 -6.52 20.09
CA TYR A 206 8.51 -6.74 18.76
C TYR A 206 9.90 -7.39 18.82
N ASN A 207 10.80 -6.86 19.64
CA ASN A 207 12.13 -7.41 19.82
C ASN A 207 12.08 -8.85 20.37
N TYR A 208 11.10 -9.16 21.22
CA TYR A 208 10.90 -10.52 21.71
C TYR A 208 10.46 -11.46 20.59
N GLY A 209 9.45 -11.08 19.80
CA GLY A 209 8.95 -11.89 18.70
C GLY A 209 9.96 -12.08 17.57
N ILE A 210 10.68 -11.03 17.16
CA ILE A 210 11.62 -11.08 16.04
C ILE A 210 12.85 -11.95 16.33
N ASN A 211 13.22 -12.10 17.61
CA ASN A 211 14.31 -12.97 18.07
C ASN A 211 13.86 -14.42 18.31
N SER A 212 12.59 -14.76 18.04
CA SER A 212 12.11 -16.14 18.00
C SER A 212 12.34 -16.78 16.63
N SER A 213 12.10 -18.08 16.52
CA SER A 213 11.99 -18.81 15.24
C SER A 213 10.54 -18.97 14.76
N GLN A 214 9.56 -18.48 15.53
CA GLN A 214 8.13 -18.68 15.31
C GLN A 214 7.49 -17.51 14.55
N GLU A 215 6.33 -17.77 13.93
CA GLU A 215 5.43 -16.69 13.52
C GLU A 215 4.75 -16.09 14.75
N PHE A 216 4.71 -14.76 14.84
CA PHE A 216 4.18 -14.02 15.99
C PHE A 216 3.31 -12.84 15.57
N LYS A 217 2.43 -12.41 16.47
CA LYS A 217 1.61 -11.19 16.34
C LYS A 217 1.71 -10.40 17.63
N ILE A 218 1.58 -9.07 17.56
CA ILE A 218 1.48 -8.22 18.74
C ILE A 218 0.04 -7.73 18.88
N GLN A 219 -0.54 -7.90 20.06
CA GLN A 219 -1.88 -7.43 20.39
C GLN A 219 -1.81 -6.38 21.51
N ASN A 220 -2.63 -5.34 21.40
CA ASN A 220 -2.83 -4.37 22.46
C ASN A 220 -3.79 -4.96 23.52
N ILE A 221 -3.40 -4.90 24.80
CA ILE A 221 -4.23 -5.25 25.94
C ILE A 221 -4.45 -4.00 26.78
N GLN A 222 -5.70 -3.57 26.88
CA GLN A 222 -6.12 -2.57 27.85
C GLN A 222 -6.33 -3.23 29.21
N LYS A 223 -5.59 -2.79 30.25
CA LYS A 223 -5.78 -3.26 31.62
C LYS A 223 -6.80 -2.38 32.36
N GLU A 224 -7.42 -2.93 33.40
CA GLU A 224 -8.47 -2.23 34.19
C GLU A 224 -7.95 -0.95 34.88
N ASP A 225 -6.63 -0.81 35.04
CA ASP A 225 -5.95 0.36 35.59
C ASP A 225 -5.71 1.48 34.55
N GLY A 226 -6.17 1.30 33.31
CA GLY A 226 -5.97 2.23 32.19
C GLY A 226 -4.60 2.14 31.51
N ASN A 227 -3.73 1.24 31.95
CA ASN A 227 -2.43 1.03 31.31
C ASN A 227 -2.56 0.13 30.08
N THR A 228 -1.96 0.57 28.97
CA THR A 228 -1.83 -0.23 27.76
C THR A 228 -0.63 -1.19 27.88
N ARG A 229 -0.86 -2.47 27.62
CA ARG A 229 0.17 -3.53 27.54
C ARG A 229 0.18 -4.13 26.13
N TYR A 230 1.29 -4.76 25.77
CA TYR A 230 1.49 -5.37 24.44
C TYR A 230 1.81 -6.85 24.61
N LEU A 231 0.92 -7.74 24.13
CA LEU A 231 1.14 -9.18 24.13
C LEU A 231 1.80 -9.61 22.83
N CYS A 232 2.99 -10.20 22.91
CA CYS A 232 3.56 -10.98 21.81
C CYS A 232 2.98 -12.39 21.88
N TYR A 233 2.28 -12.79 20.83
CA TYR A 233 1.55 -14.05 20.72
C TYR A 233 2.09 -14.89 19.56
N PHE A 234 2.44 -16.15 19.80
CA PHE A 234 3.02 -17.02 18.78
C PHE A 234 2.02 -18.00 18.16
N LYS A 235 2.13 -18.21 16.84
CA LYS A 235 1.18 -19.01 16.06
C LYS A 235 1.18 -20.49 16.46
N ASP A 236 2.33 -20.99 16.87
CA ASP A 236 2.48 -22.37 17.34
C ASP A 236 1.89 -22.61 18.75
N ASN A 237 1.56 -21.53 19.47
CA ASN A 237 0.92 -21.58 20.78
C ASN A 237 -0.62 -21.52 20.66
N VAL A 238 -1.14 -21.21 19.46
CA VAL A 238 -2.58 -21.23 19.16
C VAL A 238 -3.15 -22.62 19.46
N GLY A 239 -3.94 -22.73 20.54
CA GLY A 239 -4.58 -23.97 20.97
C GLY A 239 -3.90 -24.73 22.14
N LYS A 240 -2.78 -24.22 22.69
CA LYS A 240 -2.17 -24.79 23.90
C LYS A 240 -2.75 -24.26 25.22
N GLY A 241 -3.63 -23.27 25.18
CA GLY A 241 -4.22 -22.62 26.36
C GLY A 241 -5.70 -22.92 26.60
N LYS A 242 -6.03 -24.19 26.88
CA LYS A 242 -7.13 -24.59 27.78
C LYS A 242 -6.76 -25.96 28.34
N ASN A 243 -5.86 -26.02 29.32
CA ASN A 243 -5.76 -27.06 30.34
C ASN A 243 -4.68 -26.68 31.36
N ASN A 244 -5.10 -26.51 32.62
CA ASN A 244 -4.33 -26.43 33.88
C ASN A 244 -3.57 -25.10 34.11
N GLU A 245 -3.73 -24.34 35.20
CA GLU A 245 -4.31 -24.52 36.55
C GLU A 245 -5.22 -23.33 36.94
#